data_AF-A0A522V9X1-F1
#
_entry.id   AF-A0A522V9X1-F1
#
_cell.length_a   1.000
_cell.length_b   1.000
_cell.length_c   1.000
_cell.angle_alpha   90.00
_cell.angle_beta   90.00
_cell.angle_gamma   90.00
#
_symmetry.space_group_name_H-M   'P 1'
#
loop_
_entity.id
_entity.type
_entity.pdbx_description
1 polymer ?
#
loop_
_entity_poly.entity_id
_entity_poly.type
_entity_poly.pdbx_seq_one_letter_code
_entity_poly.pdbx_strand_id
1 'polypeptide(L)'
;MREDGVADVHTHTMYSGLSKYSYLSFPDSVTTPKKSVRIAEKIGLDLLCITDHNTIKGAVEAKKYNSDLVVIGEEILSKSGEIIGLFLQEEIKQGLSAEKTIELIHEQDGIAFAPHPYSVYCPCVGNKLHTLRLDGIEVFNSLHRDGYSNALALESCNGHAKLGGSDAHSSSMIGYGYTTFSGNSQEEFRRAIKNGQTSYGGKPAPLKDIVNYSIRVAYESSKMLLNFNNVQCSMYDRISNLKKSRKMIYLMGSFAYAFSPLPVVCTLIGNRLLSVRGRRNMMKQKKQPFRF
;
A
#
# COMPACT_ATOMS: atom_id res chain seq x y z
N MET A 1 12.85 25.90 -8.92
CA MET A 1 12.06 25.06 -7.98
C MET A 1 11.18 24.15 -8.82
N ARG A 2 10.82 22.95 -8.36
CA ARG A 2 9.78 22.16 -9.04
C ARG A 2 8.48 22.96 -8.99
N GLU A 3 7.77 23.04 -10.11
CA GLU A 3 6.46 23.71 -10.19
C GLU A 3 5.34 22.84 -9.60
N ASP A 4 5.49 21.52 -9.72
CA ASP A 4 4.54 20.54 -9.20
C ASP A 4 5.06 19.82 -7.95
N GLY A 5 4.18 19.66 -6.97
CA GLY A 5 4.38 18.83 -5.80
C GLY A 5 4.25 17.35 -6.12
N VAL A 6 4.90 16.51 -5.31
CA VAL A 6 4.96 15.06 -5.47
C VAL A 6 4.52 14.37 -4.19
N ALA A 7 3.47 13.55 -4.30
CA ALA A 7 2.90 12.76 -3.21
C ALA A 7 3.02 11.26 -3.49
N ASP A 8 3.47 10.46 -2.53
CA ASP A 8 3.26 9.01 -2.58
C ASP A 8 2.00 8.66 -1.77
N VAL A 9 0.93 8.27 -2.46
CA VAL A 9 -0.41 8.20 -1.87
C VAL A 9 -0.71 6.88 -1.16
N HIS A 10 0.19 5.90 -1.25
CA HIS A 10 -0.07 4.54 -0.82
C HIS A 10 1.22 3.92 -0.28
N THR A 11 1.38 3.88 1.05
CA THR A 11 2.56 3.30 1.70
C THR A 11 2.22 2.61 3.03
N HIS A 12 3.00 1.59 3.38
CA HIS A 12 2.77 0.77 4.56
C HIS A 12 3.95 0.80 5.53
N THR A 13 3.62 0.84 6.82
CA THR A 13 4.56 0.67 7.92
C THR A 13 4.31 -0.64 8.65
N MET A 14 5.13 -0.92 9.66
CA MET A 14 4.95 -2.09 10.52
C MET A 14 3.62 -2.11 11.29
N TYR A 15 2.80 -1.05 11.23
CA TYR A 15 1.47 -1.02 11.82
C TYR A 15 0.41 -1.74 10.97
N SER A 16 0.66 -1.98 9.67
CA SER A 16 -0.18 -2.82 8.80
C SER A 16 -0.33 -4.27 9.30
N GLY A 17 0.54 -4.71 10.21
CA GLY A 17 0.34 -5.96 10.94
C GLY A 17 0.84 -7.19 10.18
N LEU A 18 0.05 -8.25 10.16
CA LEU A 18 0.46 -9.53 9.59
C LEU A 18 -0.34 -9.86 8.34
N SER A 19 0.39 -10.08 7.26
CA SER A 19 -0.13 -10.68 6.05
C SER A 19 -0.24 -12.20 6.19
N LYS A 20 -1.16 -12.80 5.43
CA LYS A 20 -1.38 -14.25 5.40
C LYS A 20 -1.31 -14.77 3.97
N TYR A 21 -0.48 -15.79 3.76
CA TYR A 21 -0.43 -16.54 2.51
C TYR A 21 -0.51 -18.03 2.82
N SER A 22 -1.64 -18.66 2.47
CA SER A 22 -1.93 -20.04 2.83
C SER A 22 -1.82 -20.25 4.35
N TYR A 23 -0.95 -21.16 4.81
CA TYR A 23 -0.69 -21.41 6.23
C TYR A 23 0.42 -20.51 6.83
N LEU A 24 1.05 -19.66 6.02
CA LEU A 24 2.12 -18.76 6.45
C LEU A 24 1.54 -17.41 6.86
N SER A 25 2.01 -16.87 8.00
CA SER A 25 1.75 -15.49 8.41
C SER A 25 3.08 -14.79 8.64
N PHE A 26 3.21 -13.59 8.10
CA PHE A 26 4.45 -12.82 8.12
C PHE A 26 4.15 -11.33 8.27
N PRO A 27 5.07 -10.53 8.84
CA PRO A 27 4.99 -9.07 8.85
C PRO A 27 4.72 -8.51 7.46
N ASP A 28 3.65 -7.74 7.36
CA ASP A 28 3.24 -7.11 6.12
C ASP A 28 4.28 -6.06 5.68
N SER A 29 4.63 -5.15 6.57
CA SER A 29 5.79 -4.26 6.43
C SER A 29 6.65 -4.33 7.69
N VAL A 30 7.94 -4.09 7.53
CA VAL A 30 8.91 -3.98 8.64
C VAL A 30 9.57 -2.61 8.67
N THR A 31 8.97 -1.64 7.97
CA THR A 31 9.43 -0.27 7.93
C THR A 31 8.81 0.51 9.09
N THR A 32 9.64 1.16 9.90
CA THR A 32 9.14 2.02 10.98
C THR A 32 8.64 3.35 10.44
N PRO A 33 7.63 3.99 11.07
CA PRO A 33 7.17 5.33 10.70
C PRO A 33 8.30 6.35 10.52
N LYS A 34 9.23 6.40 11.49
CA LYS A 34 10.45 7.25 11.43
C LYS A 34 11.28 7.01 10.17
N LYS A 35 11.44 5.74 9.77
CA LYS A 35 12.23 5.39 8.58
C LYS A 35 11.49 5.80 7.30
N SER A 36 10.17 5.66 7.24
CA SER A 36 9.37 6.11 6.10
C SER A 36 9.53 7.62 5.87
N VAL A 37 9.37 8.43 6.92
CA VAL A 37 9.56 9.89 6.86
C VAL A 37 10.96 10.24 6.37
N ARG A 38 12.01 9.66 6.97
CA ARG A 38 13.40 9.92 6.57
C ARG A 38 13.68 9.59 5.11
N ILE A 39 13.07 8.54 4.56
CA ILE A 39 13.23 8.20 3.14
C ILE A 39 12.49 9.18 2.25
N ALA A 40 11.24 9.53 2.59
CA ALA A 40 10.45 10.50 1.85
C ALA A 40 11.18 11.86 1.73
N GLU A 41 11.73 12.35 2.84
CA GLU A 41 12.56 13.57 2.86
C GLU A 41 13.81 13.43 1.97
N LYS A 42 14.50 12.28 2.06
CA LYS A 42 15.72 12.03 1.30
C LYS A 42 15.49 12.04 -0.22
N ILE A 43 14.34 11.55 -0.67
CA ILE A 43 14.01 11.49 -2.10
C ILE A 43 13.25 12.74 -2.59
N GLY A 44 12.92 13.66 -1.67
CA GLY A 44 12.23 14.91 -1.97
C GLY A 44 10.77 14.70 -2.36
N LEU A 45 10.03 13.87 -1.61
CA LEU A 45 8.57 13.90 -1.63
C LEU A 45 8.08 15.12 -0.85
N ASP A 46 7.08 15.80 -1.40
CA ASP A 46 6.38 16.87 -0.69
C ASP A 46 5.40 16.25 0.32
N LEU A 47 4.73 15.16 -0.08
CA LEU A 47 3.76 14.44 0.75
C LEU A 47 4.00 12.93 0.77
N LEU A 48 3.86 12.33 1.96
CA LEU A 48 3.87 10.90 2.21
C LEU A 48 2.55 10.51 2.87
N CYS A 49 1.68 9.82 2.12
CA CYS A 49 0.48 9.21 2.68
C CYS A 49 0.84 7.83 3.24
N ILE A 50 0.67 7.67 4.55
CA ILE A 50 0.80 6.37 5.21
C ILE A 50 -0.60 5.80 5.39
N THR A 51 -0.84 4.64 4.80
CA THR A 51 -2.16 4.02 4.63
C THR A 51 -2.10 2.58 5.15
N ASP A 52 -1.73 2.43 6.42
CA ASP A 52 -1.62 1.11 7.03
C ASP A 52 -2.97 0.36 7.00
N HIS A 53 -2.92 -0.96 6.88
CA HIS A 53 -4.14 -1.77 6.77
C HIS A 53 -5.02 -1.66 8.03
N ASN A 54 -6.22 -1.13 7.87
CA ASN A 54 -7.26 -1.01 8.90
C ASN A 54 -6.80 -0.27 10.19
N THR A 55 -5.83 0.65 10.08
CA THR A 55 -5.37 1.48 11.20
C THR A 55 -4.68 2.76 10.71
N ILE A 56 -4.89 3.87 11.41
CA ILE A 56 -4.16 5.14 11.18
C ILE A 56 -2.89 5.27 12.05
N LYS A 57 -2.63 4.31 12.94
CA LYS A 57 -1.63 4.45 14.01
C LYS A 57 -0.22 4.70 13.50
N GLY A 58 0.18 4.06 12.40
CA GLY A 58 1.50 4.28 11.80
C GLY A 58 1.65 5.69 11.23
N ALA A 59 0.58 6.24 10.64
CA ALA A 59 0.58 7.62 10.15
C ALA A 59 0.58 8.64 11.30
N VAL A 60 -0.18 8.40 12.37
CA VAL A 60 -0.18 9.24 13.59
C VAL A 60 1.21 9.26 14.24
N GLU A 61 1.88 8.11 14.32
CA GLU A 61 3.26 8.03 14.81
C GLU A 61 4.23 8.75 13.88
N ALA A 62 4.05 8.65 12.55
CA ALA A 62 4.90 9.33 11.57
C ALA A 62 4.79 10.87 11.65
N LYS A 63 3.61 11.43 11.93
CA LYS A 63 3.42 12.89 12.07
C LYS A 63 4.29 13.51 13.16
N LYS A 64 4.72 12.73 14.17
CA LYS A 64 5.65 13.21 15.22
C LYS A 64 7.03 13.56 14.68
N TYR A 65 7.42 13.03 13.52
CA TYR A 65 8.71 13.29 12.90
C TYR A 65 8.66 14.41 11.87
N ASN A 66 7.56 14.51 11.10
CA ASN A 66 7.31 15.59 10.16
C ASN A 66 5.80 15.73 9.89
N SER A 67 5.17 16.77 10.44
CA SER A 67 3.71 16.96 10.35
C SER A 67 3.23 17.45 8.98
N ASP A 68 4.08 18.18 8.27
CA ASP A 68 3.74 18.84 7.01
C ASP A 68 3.87 17.86 5.84
N LEU A 69 4.84 16.94 5.92
CA LEU A 69 5.03 15.88 4.94
C LEU A 69 4.02 14.72 5.08
N VAL A 70 3.63 14.36 6.31
CA VAL A 70 2.81 13.14 6.53
C VAL A 70 1.32 13.44 6.44
N VAL A 71 0.65 12.76 5.50
CA VAL A 71 -0.81 12.69 5.40
C VAL A 71 -1.30 11.42 6.11
N ILE A 72 -2.26 11.58 7.03
CA ILE A 72 -2.89 10.45 7.72
C ILE A 72 -3.84 9.74 6.77
N GLY A 73 -3.63 8.45 6.57
CA GLY A 73 -4.56 7.62 5.84
C GLY A 73 -4.66 6.21 6.40
N GLU A 74 -5.55 5.45 5.78
CA GLU A 74 -5.85 4.06 6.13
C GLU A 74 -6.21 3.32 4.84
N GLU A 75 -5.72 2.09 4.67
CA GLU A 75 -6.27 1.17 3.66
C GLU A 75 -7.29 0.26 4.33
N ILE A 76 -8.57 0.57 4.11
CA ILE A 76 -9.70 -0.08 4.77
C ILE A 76 -10.18 -1.26 3.95
N LEU A 77 -10.21 -2.45 4.56
CA LEU A 77 -10.80 -3.64 3.95
C LEU A 77 -12.33 -3.60 4.08
N SER A 78 -13.02 -3.20 3.02
CA SER A 78 -14.49 -3.27 2.93
C SER A 78 -14.97 -4.64 2.44
N LYS A 79 -16.29 -4.88 2.50
CA LYS A 79 -16.93 -6.07 1.90
C LYS A 79 -16.74 -6.19 0.38
N SER A 80 -16.41 -5.09 -0.30
CA SER A 80 -16.21 -5.07 -1.75
C SER A 80 -14.74 -5.06 -2.16
N GLY A 81 -13.79 -5.03 -1.22
CA GLY A 81 -12.37 -4.82 -1.48
C GLY A 81 -11.81 -3.63 -0.72
N GLU A 82 -10.54 -3.32 -0.94
CA GLU A 82 -9.82 -2.23 -0.28
C GLU A 82 -10.25 -0.85 -0.82
N ILE A 83 -10.31 0.12 0.08
CA ILE A 83 -10.58 1.54 -0.18
C ILE A 83 -9.59 2.32 0.68
N ILE A 84 -8.91 3.31 0.12
CA ILE A 84 -8.05 4.19 0.91
C ILE A 84 -8.82 5.44 1.29
N GLY A 85 -8.77 5.76 2.58
CA GLY A 85 -9.16 7.06 3.12
C GLY A 85 -7.91 7.89 3.43
N LEU A 86 -7.85 9.13 2.96
CA LEU A 86 -6.82 10.11 3.35
C LEU A 86 -7.42 11.26 4.16
N PHE A 87 -6.56 11.94 4.90
CA PHE A 87 -6.89 13.03 5.82
C PHE A 87 -7.82 12.63 6.98
N LEU A 88 -7.74 11.36 7.41
CA LEU A 88 -8.57 10.82 8.48
C LEU A 88 -8.16 11.35 9.86
N GLN A 89 -9.13 11.45 10.77
CA GLN A 89 -8.92 11.76 12.19
C GLN A 89 -9.20 10.54 13.09
N GLU A 90 -10.09 9.64 12.65
CA GLU A 90 -10.46 8.41 13.35
C GLU A 90 -10.38 7.19 12.43
N GLU A 91 -10.06 6.02 13.01
CA GLU A 91 -10.03 4.74 12.29
C GLU A 91 -11.43 4.36 11.80
N ILE A 92 -11.52 3.84 10.57
CA ILE A 92 -12.78 3.35 10.02
C ILE A 92 -12.87 1.84 10.23
N LYS A 93 -14.02 1.40 10.76
CA LYS A 93 -14.22 -0.03 11.03
C LYS A 93 -14.17 -0.84 9.73
N GLN A 94 -13.28 -1.84 9.68
CA GLN A 94 -13.21 -2.80 8.59
C GLN A 94 -14.50 -3.67 8.46
N GLY A 95 -14.73 -4.20 7.26
CA GLY A 95 -15.85 -5.11 6.98
C GLY A 95 -17.21 -4.42 6.80
N LEU A 96 -17.24 -3.09 6.67
CA LEU A 96 -18.42 -2.34 6.25
C LEU A 96 -18.68 -2.51 4.74
N SER A 97 -19.84 -2.03 4.26
CA SER A 97 -20.04 -1.87 2.81
C SER A 97 -19.08 -0.81 2.27
N ALA A 98 -18.76 -0.88 0.98
CA ALA A 98 -17.91 0.12 0.34
C ALA A 98 -18.54 1.52 0.43
N GLU A 99 -19.84 1.60 0.23
CA GLU A 99 -20.63 2.83 0.30
C GLU A 99 -20.54 3.47 1.69
N LYS A 100 -20.75 2.68 2.76
CA LYS A 100 -20.66 3.21 4.13
C LYS A 100 -19.22 3.54 4.52
N THR A 101 -18.23 2.79 3.99
CA THR A 101 -16.81 3.10 4.19
C THR A 101 -16.49 4.48 3.61
N ILE A 102 -16.89 4.74 2.36
CA ILE A 102 -16.70 6.04 1.69
C ILE A 102 -17.44 7.16 2.42
N GLU A 103 -18.69 6.92 2.83
CA GLU A 103 -19.47 7.89 3.61
C GLU A 103 -18.74 8.30 4.89
N LEU A 104 -18.21 7.35 5.66
CA LEU A 104 -17.45 7.64 6.88
C LEU A 104 -16.10 8.35 6.62
N ILE A 105 -15.48 8.13 5.46
CA ILE A 105 -14.30 8.91 5.04
C ILE A 105 -14.72 10.37 4.78
N HIS A 106 -15.83 10.57 4.07
CA HIS A 106 -16.32 11.90 3.72
C HIS A 106 -16.89 12.67 4.91
N GLU A 107 -17.49 11.99 5.90
CA GLU A 107 -17.92 12.58 7.18
C GLU A 107 -16.74 13.23 7.94
N GLN A 108 -15.51 12.76 7.70
CA GLN A 108 -14.25 13.29 8.26
C GLN A 108 -13.60 14.36 7.36
N ASP A 109 -14.29 14.85 6.32
CA ASP A 109 -13.74 15.72 5.26
C ASP A 109 -12.49 15.12 4.58
N GLY A 110 -12.44 13.78 4.55
CA GLY A 110 -11.39 12.98 3.96
C GLY A 110 -11.57 12.77 2.46
N ILE A 111 -10.58 12.09 1.86
CA ILE A 111 -10.58 11.67 0.45
C ILE A 111 -10.70 10.17 0.38
N ALA A 112 -11.65 9.66 -0.39
CA ALA A 112 -11.82 8.24 -0.66
C ALA A 112 -11.38 7.88 -2.08
N PHE A 113 -10.44 6.94 -2.23
CA PHE A 113 -10.05 6.43 -3.54
C PHE A 113 -9.92 4.91 -3.55
N ALA A 114 -10.06 4.32 -4.74
CA ALA A 114 -9.85 2.89 -4.93
C ALA A 114 -8.36 2.60 -5.18
N PRO A 115 -7.63 1.93 -4.26
CA PRO A 115 -6.31 1.40 -4.54
C PRO A 115 -6.44 0.23 -5.52
N HIS A 116 -5.44 0.07 -6.38
CA HIS A 116 -5.25 -1.06 -7.29
C HIS A 116 -6.56 -1.78 -7.73
N PRO A 117 -7.53 -1.07 -8.34
CA PRO A 117 -8.94 -1.51 -8.43
C PRO A 117 -9.15 -2.80 -9.24
N TYR A 118 -8.15 -3.22 -10.02
CA TYR A 118 -8.15 -4.44 -10.82
C TYR A 118 -7.03 -5.41 -10.43
N SER A 119 -6.58 -5.38 -9.17
CA SER A 119 -5.59 -6.30 -8.64
C SER A 119 -5.97 -7.76 -8.86
N VAL A 120 -4.95 -8.60 -9.09
CA VAL A 120 -5.11 -10.06 -9.22
C VAL A 120 -4.60 -10.82 -7.98
N TYR A 121 -4.20 -10.09 -6.94
CA TYR A 121 -3.64 -10.64 -5.71
C TYR A 121 -4.05 -9.89 -4.44
N CYS A 122 -4.57 -8.65 -4.53
CA CYS A 122 -5.19 -7.91 -3.44
C CYS A 122 -6.72 -7.88 -3.55
N PRO A 123 -7.45 -7.75 -2.42
CA PRO A 123 -8.88 -7.44 -2.42
C PRO A 123 -9.16 -6.08 -3.08
N CYS A 124 -9.84 -6.06 -4.23
CA CYS A 124 -10.10 -4.81 -4.96
C CYS A 124 -11.57 -4.66 -5.34
N VAL A 125 -12.01 -3.41 -5.51
CA VAL A 125 -13.41 -3.08 -5.81
C VAL A 125 -13.87 -3.48 -7.22
N GLY A 126 -12.94 -3.68 -8.16
CA GLY A 126 -13.24 -4.05 -9.54
C GLY A 126 -14.26 -3.11 -10.20
N ASN A 127 -15.21 -3.68 -10.93
CA ASN A 127 -16.24 -2.90 -11.65
C ASN A 127 -17.21 -2.14 -10.73
N LYS A 128 -17.22 -2.40 -9.42
CA LYS A 128 -17.99 -1.56 -8.49
C LYS A 128 -17.46 -0.13 -8.41
N LEU A 129 -16.23 0.13 -8.87
CA LEU A 129 -15.68 1.49 -8.92
C LEU A 129 -16.60 2.48 -9.65
N HIS A 130 -17.38 2.02 -10.63
CA HIS A 130 -18.27 2.89 -11.43
C HIS A 130 -19.53 3.34 -10.68
N THR A 131 -19.90 2.64 -9.60
CA THR A 131 -21.10 2.94 -8.80
C THR A 131 -20.74 3.61 -7.47
N LEU A 132 -19.47 3.55 -7.07
CA LEU A 132 -18.98 4.12 -5.82
C LEU A 132 -18.68 5.62 -6.00
N ARG A 133 -19.00 6.42 -4.98
CA ARG A 133 -18.74 7.87 -4.97
C ARG A 133 -17.31 8.16 -4.54
N LEU A 134 -16.34 7.70 -5.31
CA LEU A 134 -14.91 7.90 -5.03
C LEU A 134 -14.47 9.29 -5.51
N ASP A 135 -13.46 9.86 -4.86
CA ASP A 135 -12.79 11.09 -5.30
C ASP A 135 -11.70 10.80 -6.33
N GLY A 136 -11.08 9.61 -6.25
CA GLY A 136 -9.96 9.23 -7.11
C GLY A 136 -9.85 7.73 -7.34
N ILE A 137 -8.93 7.37 -8.24
CA ILE A 137 -8.54 6.00 -8.53
C ILE A 137 -7.02 5.91 -8.60
N GLU A 138 -6.45 4.89 -7.98
CA GLU A 138 -5.05 4.53 -8.17
C GLU A 138 -4.87 3.90 -9.55
N VAL A 139 -4.56 4.72 -10.54
CA VAL A 139 -4.32 4.30 -11.93
C VAL A 139 -2.92 3.74 -12.13
N PHE A 140 -2.01 4.00 -11.19
CA PHE A 140 -0.68 3.45 -11.19
C PHE A 140 -0.24 3.00 -9.81
N ASN A 141 -0.17 1.70 -9.61
CA ASN A 141 0.43 1.08 -8.43
C ASN A 141 1.77 0.42 -8.82
N SER A 142 2.84 0.74 -8.09
CA SER A 142 4.19 0.26 -8.41
C SER A 142 4.40 -1.25 -8.22
N LEU A 143 3.67 -1.88 -7.30
CA LEU A 143 3.72 -3.32 -7.08
C LEU A 143 2.93 -4.12 -8.14
N HIS A 144 2.01 -3.48 -8.87
CA HIS A 144 1.24 -4.08 -9.96
C HIS A 144 2.04 -4.17 -11.27
N ARG A 145 3.10 -4.97 -11.20
CA ARG A 145 4.11 -5.16 -12.24
C ARG A 145 3.63 -5.90 -13.49
N ASP A 146 2.47 -6.56 -13.40
CA ASP A 146 1.85 -7.19 -14.56
C ASP A 146 1.47 -6.16 -15.63
N GLY A 147 1.30 -4.89 -15.25
CA GLY A 147 0.98 -3.77 -16.15
C GLY A 147 -0.47 -3.74 -16.63
N TYR A 148 -1.15 -4.88 -16.65
CA TYR A 148 -2.55 -5.00 -17.07
C TYR A 148 -3.50 -4.37 -16.06
N SER A 149 -3.27 -4.58 -14.76
CA SER A 149 -4.09 -3.97 -13.70
C SER A 149 -4.06 -2.44 -13.74
N ASN A 150 -2.86 -1.84 -13.90
CA ASN A 150 -2.72 -0.38 -14.05
C ASN A 150 -3.36 0.12 -15.35
N ALA A 151 -3.22 -0.61 -16.46
CA ALA A 151 -3.85 -0.23 -17.73
C ALA A 151 -5.38 -0.22 -17.64
N LEU A 152 -5.98 -1.23 -17.00
CA LEU A 152 -7.42 -1.27 -16.75
C LEU A 152 -7.87 -0.14 -15.82
N ALA A 153 -7.11 0.13 -14.75
CA ALA A 153 -7.43 1.21 -13.82
C ALA A 153 -7.45 2.56 -14.52
N LEU A 154 -6.46 2.81 -15.39
CA LEU A 154 -6.39 4.03 -16.19
C LEU A 154 -7.56 4.16 -17.18
N GLU A 155 -7.91 3.08 -17.88
CA GLU A 155 -9.04 3.04 -18.82
C GLU A 155 -10.39 3.32 -18.12
N SER A 156 -10.53 2.85 -16.88
CA SER A 156 -11.75 3.01 -16.09
C SER A 156 -11.82 4.32 -15.28
N CYS A 157 -10.78 5.16 -15.30
CA CYS A 157 -10.67 6.39 -14.50
C CYS A 157 -11.35 7.61 -15.13
N ASN A 158 -12.57 7.44 -15.64
CA ASN A 158 -13.31 8.56 -16.21
C ASN A 158 -13.93 9.41 -15.09
N GLY A 159 -13.70 10.73 -15.11
CA GLY A 159 -14.26 11.69 -14.16
C GLY A 159 -13.68 11.68 -12.73
N HIS A 160 -12.71 10.81 -12.44
CA HIS A 160 -12.07 10.71 -11.13
C HIS A 160 -10.63 11.25 -11.16
N ALA A 161 -10.11 11.69 -10.01
CA ALA A 161 -8.71 12.04 -9.89
C ALA A 161 -7.79 10.84 -10.18
N LYS A 162 -6.75 11.08 -10.98
CA LYS A 162 -5.76 10.05 -11.30
C LYS A 162 -4.67 10.05 -10.24
N LEU A 163 -4.52 8.93 -9.54
CA LEU A 163 -3.56 8.78 -8.45
C LEU A 163 -2.52 7.71 -8.79
N GLY A 164 -1.29 7.92 -8.33
CA GLY A 164 -0.21 6.97 -8.37
C GLY A 164 0.39 6.76 -6.98
N GLY A 165 0.62 5.50 -6.62
CA GLY A 165 1.14 5.08 -5.32
C GLY A 165 2.20 4.00 -5.45
N SER A 166 3.14 3.97 -4.50
CA SER A 166 4.19 2.96 -4.49
C SER A 166 3.75 1.63 -3.89
N ASP A 167 2.71 1.64 -3.06
CA ASP A 167 2.26 0.49 -2.28
C ASP A 167 3.43 -0.10 -1.47
N ALA A 168 4.24 0.81 -0.90
CA ALA A 168 5.53 0.45 -0.34
C ALA A 168 5.40 -0.30 0.98
N HIS A 169 5.66 -1.60 0.93
CA HIS A 169 5.83 -2.47 2.11
C HIS A 169 7.28 -2.50 2.64
N SER A 170 8.20 -1.87 1.91
CA SER A 170 9.60 -1.68 2.32
C SER A 170 10.03 -0.25 2.06
N SER A 171 10.86 0.30 2.96
CA SER A 171 11.46 1.63 2.81
C SER A 171 12.18 1.87 1.47
N SER A 172 12.68 0.81 0.81
CA SER A 172 13.34 0.94 -0.50
C SER A 172 12.36 1.12 -1.66
N MET A 173 11.05 0.93 -1.42
CA MET A 173 10.01 1.01 -2.45
C MET A 173 9.29 2.36 -2.49
N ILE A 174 9.41 3.15 -1.41
CA ILE A 174 8.77 4.48 -1.27
C ILE A 174 9.16 5.36 -2.45
N GLY A 175 8.18 6.00 -3.07
CA GLY A 175 8.32 6.91 -4.20
C GLY A 175 8.49 6.26 -5.57
N TYR A 176 8.40 4.93 -5.71
CA TYR A 176 8.40 4.31 -7.04
C TYR A 176 7.11 4.57 -7.83
N GLY A 177 5.98 4.76 -7.15
CA GLY A 177 4.76 5.30 -7.73
C GLY A 177 4.40 6.57 -6.96
N TYR A 178 3.91 7.58 -7.67
CA TYR A 178 3.59 8.87 -7.07
C TYR A 178 2.51 9.61 -7.87
N THR A 179 1.93 10.60 -7.20
CA THR A 179 0.97 11.57 -7.72
C THR A 179 1.62 12.94 -7.79
N THR A 180 1.32 13.69 -8.84
CA THR A 180 1.77 15.08 -9.05
C THR A 180 0.56 16.01 -9.01
N PHE A 181 0.75 17.19 -8.45
CA PHE A 181 -0.28 18.21 -8.27
C PHE A 181 0.34 19.61 -8.24
N SER A 182 -0.45 20.63 -8.56
CA SER A 182 0.00 22.02 -8.44
C SER A 182 0.11 22.42 -6.96
N GLY A 183 1.25 22.99 -6.57
CA GLY A 183 1.53 23.36 -5.17
C GLY A 183 2.34 22.29 -4.45
N ASN A 184 2.45 22.39 -3.12
CA ASN A 184 3.26 21.46 -2.31
C ASN A 184 2.69 21.19 -0.91
N SER A 185 1.55 21.79 -0.57
CA SER A 185 0.91 21.60 0.74
C SER A 185 -0.15 20.50 0.73
N GLN A 186 -0.46 19.99 1.93
CA GLN A 186 -1.55 19.03 2.14
C GLN A 186 -2.91 19.54 1.65
N GLU A 187 -3.21 20.83 1.86
CA GLU A 187 -4.48 21.44 1.44
C GLU A 187 -4.59 21.59 -0.07
N GLU A 188 -3.50 21.96 -0.75
CA GLU A 188 -3.46 22.01 -2.21
C GLU A 188 -3.61 20.61 -2.80
N PHE A 189 -2.94 19.62 -2.22
CA PHE A 189 -3.09 18.22 -2.65
C PHE A 189 -4.53 17.73 -2.49
N ARG A 190 -5.14 17.94 -1.33
CA ARG A 190 -6.55 17.59 -1.06
C ARG A 190 -7.50 18.23 -2.06
N ARG A 191 -7.31 19.52 -2.35
CA ARG A 191 -8.10 20.27 -3.33
C ARG A 191 -7.88 19.76 -4.76
N ALA A 192 -6.64 19.46 -5.13
CA ALA A 192 -6.30 18.93 -6.44
C ALA A 192 -7.00 17.58 -6.68
N ILE A 193 -7.07 16.71 -5.67
CA ILE A 193 -7.82 15.46 -5.75
C ILE A 193 -9.32 15.72 -5.93
N LYS A 194 -9.94 16.53 -5.07
CA LYS A 194 -11.39 16.85 -5.17
C LYS A 194 -11.77 17.45 -6.53
N ASN A 195 -10.87 18.19 -7.16
CA ASN A 195 -11.09 18.83 -8.45
C ASN A 195 -10.66 17.96 -9.66
N GLY A 196 -10.11 16.76 -9.44
CA GLY A 196 -9.58 15.92 -10.52
C GLY A 196 -8.34 16.52 -11.23
N GLN A 197 -7.59 17.38 -10.55
CA GLN A 197 -6.43 18.13 -11.06
C GLN A 197 -5.09 17.46 -10.68
N THR A 198 -5.07 16.13 -10.59
CA THR A 198 -3.86 15.34 -10.33
C THR A 198 -3.41 14.58 -11.57
N SER A 199 -2.11 14.29 -11.62
CA SER A 199 -1.53 13.34 -12.57
C SER A 199 -0.70 12.30 -11.81
N TYR A 200 -0.33 11.21 -12.45
CA TYR A 200 0.40 10.10 -11.85
C TYR A 200 1.75 9.91 -12.55
N GLY A 201 2.69 9.28 -11.85
CA GLY A 201 3.99 8.93 -12.38
C GLY A 201 4.64 7.79 -11.61
N GLY A 202 5.81 7.38 -12.11
CA GLY A 202 6.60 6.34 -11.47
C GLY A 202 7.04 5.22 -12.41
N LYS A 203 7.50 4.13 -11.81
CA LYS A 203 7.92 2.91 -12.48
C LYS A 203 7.67 1.71 -11.58
N PRO A 204 7.42 0.52 -12.14
CA PRO A 204 7.18 -0.66 -11.33
C PRO A 204 8.38 -0.98 -10.43
N ALA A 205 8.12 -1.42 -9.21
CA ALA A 205 9.16 -1.71 -8.22
C ALA A 205 10.13 -2.78 -8.77
N PRO A 206 11.45 -2.53 -8.78
CA PRO A 206 12.42 -3.50 -9.29
C PRO A 206 12.33 -4.86 -8.56
N LEU A 207 12.57 -5.97 -9.28
CA LEU A 207 12.56 -7.32 -8.67
C LEU A 207 13.51 -7.40 -7.48
N LYS A 208 14.67 -6.75 -7.58
CA LYS A 208 15.65 -6.69 -6.50
C LYS A 208 15.06 -6.12 -5.20
N ASP A 209 14.16 -5.15 -5.29
CA ASP A 209 13.59 -4.51 -4.11
C ASP A 209 12.50 -5.40 -3.49
N ILE A 210 11.76 -6.15 -4.31
CA ILE A 210 10.82 -7.19 -3.84
C ILE A 210 11.57 -8.33 -3.14
N VAL A 211 12.70 -8.77 -3.70
CA VAL A 211 13.58 -9.77 -3.06
C VAL A 211 14.15 -9.22 -1.75
N ASN A 212 14.65 -7.99 -1.76
CA ASN A 212 15.17 -7.35 -0.55
C ASN A 212 14.11 -7.20 0.53
N TYR A 213 12.87 -6.87 0.14
CA TYR A 213 11.72 -6.84 1.04
C TYR A 213 11.50 -8.20 1.70
N SER A 214 11.39 -9.29 0.91
CA SER A 214 11.11 -10.61 1.49
C SER A 214 12.23 -11.10 2.42
N ILE A 215 13.49 -10.86 2.06
CA ILE A 215 14.65 -11.15 2.92
C ILE A 215 14.58 -10.31 4.20
N ARG A 216 14.23 -9.03 4.09
CA ARG A 216 14.14 -8.13 5.24
C ARG A 216 13.00 -8.50 6.18
N VAL A 217 11.86 -8.95 5.66
CA VAL A 217 10.78 -9.52 6.48
C VAL A 217 11.31 -10.70 7.28
N ALA A 218 12.02 -11.65 6.65
CA ALA A 218 12.60 -12.80 7.35
C ALA A 218 13.62 -12.39 8.44
N TYR A 219 14.48 -11.42 8.13
CA TYR A 219 15.50 -10.92 9.03
C TYR A 219 14.92 -10.16 10.24
N GLU A 220 14.02 -9.20 10.01
CA GLU A 220 13.42 -8.43 11.11
C GLU A 220 12.48 -9.30 11.95
N SER A 221 11.75 -10.25 11.34
CA SER A 221 11.00 -11.28 12.07
C SER A 221 11.91 -12.09 13.00
N SER A 222 13.12 -12.44 12.54
CA SER A 222 14.11 -13.17 13.34
C SER A 222 14.57 -12.34 14.55
N LYS A 223 14.79 -11.03 14.39
CA LYS A 223 15.11 -10.14 15.52
C LYS A 223 13.97 -10.07 16.54
N MET A 224 12.73 -9.93 16.07
CA MET A 224 11.55 -9.88 16.94
C MET A 224 11.40 -11.18 17.75
N LEU A 225 11.65 -12.34 17.14
CA LEU A 225 11.63 -13.63 17.82
C LEU A 225 12.67 -13.73 18.94
N LEU A 226 13.84 -13.12 18.72
CA LEU A 226 14.97 -13.06 19.65
C LEU A 226 14.85 -11.90 20.67
N ASN A 227 13.74 -11.15 20.67
CA ASN A 227 13.52 -9.94 21.49
C ASN A 227 14.58 -8.83 21.28
N PHE A 228 15.17 -8.75 20.08
CA PHE A 228 16.01 -7.62 19.71
C PHE A 228 15.13 -6.45 19.25
N ASN A 229 15.24 -5.31 19.95
CA ASN A 229 14.46 -4.08 19.79
C ASN A 229 13.00 -4.21 20.29
N ASN A 230 12.73 -3.72 21.49
CA ASN A 230 11.39 -3.58 22.08
C ASN A 230 10.56 -2.54 21.32
N VAL A 231 10.03 -2.91 20.16
CA VAL A 231 9.09 -2.06 19.42
C VAL A 231 7.67 -2.42 19.85
N GLN A 232 6.94 -1.45 20.40
CA GLN A 232 5.55 -1.64 20.82
C GLN A 232 4.60 -1.53 19.62
N CYS A 233 4.27 -2.66 19.00
CA CYS A 233 3.16 -2.76 18.06
C CYS A 233 2.50 -4.14 18.12
N SER A 234 1.24 -4.24 17.67
CA SER A 234 0.42 -5.45 17.73
C SER A 234 1.08 -6.67 17.06
N MET A 235 1.82 -6.44 15.98
CA MET A 235 2.59 -7.45 15.28
C MET A 235 3.72 -8.02 16.16
N TYR A 236 4.46 -7.16 16.85
CA TYR A 236 5.56 -7.55 17.75
C TYR A 236 5.03 -8.39 18.91
N ASP A 237 3.94 -7.98 19.55
CA ASP A 237 3.34 -8.70 20.67
C ASP A 237 2.92 -10.12 20.27
N ARG A 238 2.43 -10.30 19.04
CA ARG A 238 2.05 -11.62 18.55
C ARG A 238 3.26 -12.53 18.28
N ILE A 239 4.36 -11.97 17.78
CA ILE A 239 5.58 -12.71 17.46
C ILE A 239 6.36 -13.05 18.75
N SER A 240 6.44 -12.11 19.69
CA SER A 240 7.19 -12.27 20.94
C SER A 240 6.58 -13.34 21.86
N ASN A 241 5.24 -13.51 21.83
CA ASN A 241 4.49 -14.48 22.65
C ASN A 241 4.51 -15.93 22.13
N LEU A 242 5.25 -16.24 21.06
CA LEU A 242 5.36 -17.60 20.51
C LEU A 242 6.11 -18.57 21.45
N LYS A 243 5.70 -19.84 21.49
CA LYS A 243 6.40 -20.93 22.20
C LYS A 243 7.86 -21.04 21.70
N LYS A 244 8.82 -21.27 22.62
CA LYS A 244 10.27 -21.38 22.30
C LYS A 244 10.57 -22.35 21.14
N SER A 245 9.91 -23.51 21.10
CA SER A 245 10.10 -24.49 20.01
C SER A 245 9.69 -23.94 18.64
N ARG A 246 8.58 -23.18 18.57
CA ARG A 246 8.15 -22.52 17.33
C ARG A 246 9.10 -21.40 16.93
N LYS A 247 9.62 -20.63 17.90
CA LYS A 247 10.62 -19.60 17.63
C LYS A 247 11.86 -20.21 16.95
N MET A 248 12.36 -21.34 17.44
CA MET A 248 13.52 -22.03 16.84
C MET A 248 13.25 -22.48 15.39
N ILE A 249 12.09 -23.08 15.13
CA ILE A 249 11.70 -23.48 13.76
C ILE A 249 11.66 -22.28 12.82
N TYR A 250 11.07 -21.16 13.25
CA TYR A 250 10.99 -19.94 12.44
C TYR A 250 12.35 -19.29 12.20
N LEU A 251 13.27 -19.33 13.18
CA LEU A 251 14.64 -18.85 13.01
C LEU A 251 15.40 -19.70 11.98
N MET A 252 15.32 -21.02 12.07
CA MET A 252 15.94 -21.92 11.09
C MET A 252 15.37 -21.71 9.68
N GLY A 253 14.05 -21.60 9.57
CA GLY A 253 13.37 -21.34 8.29
C GLY A 253 13.76 -19.98 7.70
N SER A 254 13.84 -18.93 8.53
CA SER A 254 14.25 -17.59 8.09
C SER A 254 15.70 -17.56 7.61
N PHE A 255 16.59 -18.28 8.31
CA PHE A 255 17.99 -18.43 7.91
C PHE A 255 18.11 -19.17 6.58
N ALA A 256 17.46 -20.33 6.45
CA ALA A 256 17.47 -21.10 5.20
C ALA A 256 16.90 -20.30 4.02
N TYR A 257 15.84 -19.51 4.26
CA TYR A 257 15.27 -18.63 3.24
C TYR A 257 16.23 -17.52 2.84
N ALA A 258 16.80 -16.78 3.80
CA ALA A 258 17.64 -15.62 3.53
C ALA A 258 18.99 -15.95 2.86
N PHE A 259 19.56 -17.12 3.13
CA PHE A 259 20.88 -17.54 2.63
C PHE A 259 20.82 -18.56 1.48
N SER A 260 19.65 -18.73 0.86
CA SER A 260 19.49 -19.57 -0.33
C SER A 260 19.06 -18.74 -1.55
N PRO A 261 19.10 -19.31 -2.77
CA PRO A 261 18.50 -18.68 -3.95
C PRO A 261 16.97 -18.59 -3.91
N LEU A 262 16.31 -19.14 -2.88
CA LEU A 262 14.84 -19.22 -2.78
C LEU A 262 14.14 -17.87 -2.92
N PRO A 263 14.58 -16.76 -2.29
CA PRO A 263 13.91 -15.47 -2.44
C PRO A 263 13.87 -15.02 -3.90
N VAL A 264 14.99 -15.15 -4.61
CA VAL A 264 15.10 -14.78 -6.02
C VAL A 264 14.20 -15.67 -6.89
N VAL A 265 14.28 -17.00 -6.72
CA VAL A 265 13.49 -17.96 -7.50
C VAL A 265 11.99 -17.75 -7.27
N CYS A 266 11.56 -17.61 -6.01
CA CYS A 266 10.16 -17.37 -5.66
C CYS A 266 9.65 -16.05 -6.25
N THR A 267 10.44 -14.96 -6.19
CA THR A 267 10.04 -13.67 -6.77
C THR A 267 9.92 -13.74 -8.29
N LEU A 268 10.83 -14.44 -8.98
CA LEU A 268 10.75 -14.61 -10.45
C LEU A 268 9.52 -15.41 -10.87
N ILE A 269 9.25 -16.53 -10.19
CA ILE A 269 8.07 -17.36 -10.44
C ILE A 269 6.80 -16.57 -10.14
N GLY A 270 6.73 -15.90 -8.99
CA GLY A 270 5.60 -15.07 -8.58
C GLY A 270 5.30 -13.98 -9.62
N ASN A 271 6.30 -13.21 -10.04
CA ASN A 271 6.16 -12.17 -11.05
C ASN A 271 5.59 -12.71 -12.38
N ARG A 272 6.06 -13.88 -12.83
CA ARG A 272 5.54 -14.52 -14.05
C ARG A 272 4.08 -14.96 -13.88
N LEU A 273 3.73 -15.55 -12.74
CA LEU A 273 2.36 -15.97 -12.45
C LEU A 273 1.40 -14.78 -12.39
N LEU A 274 1.79 -13.68 -11.73
CA LEU A 274 1.01 -12.46 -11.67
C LEU A 274 0.81 -11.84 -13.06
N SER A 275 1.86 -11.80 -13.89
CA SER A 275 1.77 -11.32 -15.27
C SER A 275 0.76 -12.13 -16.10
N VAL A 276 0.74 -13.46 -15.95
CA VAL A 276 -0.22 -14.33 -16.63
C VAL A 276 -1.64 -14.10 -16.11
N ARG A 277 -1.82 -13.93 -14.80
CA ARG A 277 -3.13 -13.63 -14.18
C ARG A 277 -3.66 -12.26 -14.62
N GLY A 278 -2.84 -11.22 -14.60
CA GLY A 278 -3.18 -9.87 -15.08
C GLY A 278 -3.66 -9.89 -16.52
N ARG A 279 -2.92 -10.57 -17.42
CA ARG A 279 -3.31 -10.72 -18.82
C ARG A 279 -4.67 -11.40 -18.97
N ARG A 280 -4.91 -12.48 -18.20
CA ARG A 280 -6.20 -13.19 -18.20
C ARG A 280 -7.33 -12.31 -17.66
N ASN A 281 -7.07 -11.52 -16.61
CA ASN A 281 -8.05 -10.59 -16.05
C ASN A 281 -8.46 -9.53 -17.08
N MET A 282 -7.49 -8.89 -17.74
CA MET A 282 -7.76 -7.94 -18.81
C MET A 282 -8.59 -8.54 -19.95
N MET A 283 -8.27 -9.76 -20.39
CA MET A 283 -9.07 -10.45 -21.41
C MET A 283 -10.52 -10.70 -20.97
N LYS A 284 -10.76 -10.95 -19.68
CA LYS A 284 -12.12 -11.12 -19.15
C LYS A 284 -12.89 -9.80 -19.14
N GLN A 285 -12.25 -8.72 -18.67
CA GLN A 285 -12.87 -7.39 -18.62
C GLN A 285 -13.25 -6.91 -20.03
N LYS A 286 -12.37 -7.08 -21.03
CA LYS A 286 -12.68 -6.71 -22.43
C LYS A 286 -13.83 -7.50 -23.07
N LYS A 287 -14.14 -8.70 -22.56
CA LYS A 287 -15.27 -9.53 -23.05
C LYS A 287 -16.60 -9.17 -22.41
N GLN A 288 -16.58 -8.41 -21.32
CA GLN A 288 -17.78 -7.88 -20.65
C GLN A 288 -17.81 -6.37 -20.87
N PRO A 289 -18.21 -5.88 -22.07
CA PRO A 289 -18.29 -4.45 -22.29
C PRO A 289 -19.20 -3.83 -21.23
N PHE A 290 -18.76 -2.70 -20.67
CA PHE A 290 -19.47 -1.93 -19.66
C PHE A 290 -20.93 -1.76 -20.10
N ARG A 291 -21.86 -2.43 -19.41
CA ARG A 291 -23.28 -2.14 -19.54
C ARG A 291 -23.55 -0.91 -18.70
N PHE A 292 -23.52 0.25 -19.35
CA PHE A 292 -24.00 1.52 -18.79
C PHE A 292 -25.51 1.45 -18.57
#